data_AF-A0A0C2T691-F1
#
_entry.id   AF-A0A0C2T691-F1
#
_cell.length_a   1.000
_cell.length_b   1.000
_cell.length_c   1.000
_cell.angle_alpha   90.00
_cell.angle_beta   90.00
_cell.angle_gamma   90.00
#
_symmetry.space_group_name_H-M   'P 1'
#
loop_
_entity.id
_entity.type
_entity.pdbx_description
1 polymer ?
#
loop_
_entity_poly.entity_id
_entity_poly.type
_entity_poly.pdbx_seq_one_letter_code
_entity_poly.pdbx_strand_id
1 'polypeptide(L)'
;MRSVSLWFLALLLLPSLVLAKNYSPTPNEMPKHGDFVTYSHNDAEHRGIVVGTEHQVYHGRPLRVAPLTHHSPSPPADVIVHSNQLIEMHPGHAVPTGHSNVAFASDIARSHYGQQPTIWRVHRRRVYSLIV
;
A
#
# COMPACT_ATOMS: atom_id res chain seq x y z
N MET A 1 27.10 26.57 30.10
CA MET A 1 27.30 26.16 28.70
C MET A 1 26.45 24.97 28.24
N ARG A 2 26.08 24.00 29.11
CA ARG A 2 25.25 22.83 28.74
C ARG A 2 23.83 23.14 28.20
N SER A 3 23.24 24.28 28.59
CA SER A 3 21.86 24.64 28.22
C SER A 3 21.69 25.09 26.77
N VAL A 4 22.75 25.60 26.13
CA VAL A 4 22.69 26.13 24.76
C VAL A 4 22.68 24.98 23.75
N SER A 5 23.44 23.91 24.04
CA SER A 5 23.52 22.71 23.20
C SER A 5 22.18 21.98 23.07
N LEU A 6 21.39 21.93 24.15
CA LEU A 6 20.06 21.31 24.14
C LEU A 6 19.05 22.11 23.29
N TRP A 7 19.14 23.44 23.32
CA TRP A 7 18.32 24.32 22.50
C TRP A 7 18.63 24.20 21.00
N PHE A 8 19.92 24.11 20.65
CA PHE A 8 20.32 23.85 19.26
C PHE A 8 19.84 22.48 18.77
N LEU A 9 19.91 21.44 19.60
CA LEU A 9 19.40 20.11 19.24
C LEU A 9 17.89 20.12 19.00
N ALA A 10 17.13 20.84 19.85
CA ALA A 10 15.68 20.97 19.71
C ALA A 10 15.28 21.78 18.45
N LEU A 11 15.99 22.87 18.16
CA LEU A 11 15.79 23.68 16.94
C LEU A 11 16.11 22.89 15.65
N LEU A 12 17.04 21.94 15.72
CA LEU A 12 17.40 21.09 14.58
C LEU A 12 16.43 19.90 14.38
N LEU A 13 15.74 19.48 15.45
CA LEU A 13 14.72 18.42 15.43
C LEU A 13 13.34 18.90 14.96
N LEU A 14 13.00 20.18 15.14
CA LEU A 14 11.71 20.73 14.73
C LEU A 14 11.46 20.63 13.20
N PRO A 15 12.40 20.99 12.31
CA PRO A 15 12.21 20.86 10.86
C PRO A 15 12.05 19.41 10.41
N SER A 16 12.80 18.49 11.02
CA SER A 16 12.73 17.06 10.68
C SER A 16 11.40 16.43 11.12
N LEU A 17 10.79 16.92 12.20
CA LEU A 17 9.47 16.48 12.64
C LEU A 17 8.34 16.96 11.71
N VAL A 18 8.42 18.22 11.25
CA VAL A 18 7.45 18.78 10.29
C VAL A 18 7.52 18.06 8.95
N LEU A 19 8.73 17.72 8.50
CA LEU A 19 8.92 16.97 7.26
C LEU A 19 8.42 15.51 7.35
N ALA A 20 8.57 14.88 8.52
CA ALA A 20 8.07 13.53 8.76
C ALA A 20 6.54 13.44 8.75
N LYS A 21 5.84 14.49 9.21
CA LYS A 21 4.37 14.54 9.21
C LYS A 21 3.78 14.54 7.78
N ASN A 22 4.47 15.14 6.83
CA ASN A 22 4.01 15.24 5.44
C ASN A 22 4.21 13.95 4.62
N TYR A 23 4.90 12.95 5.17
CA TYR A 23 5.13 11.67 4.49
C TYR A 23 4.05 10.61 4.77
N SER A 24 3.10 10.89 5.68
CA SER A 24 1.96 10.01 5.88
C SER A 24 0.85 10.42 4.90
N PRO A 25 0.48 9.55 3.94
CA PRO A 25 -0.65 9.84 3.05
C PRO A 25 -1.89 10.10 3.90
N THR A 26 -2.69 11.07 3.48
CA THR A 26 -3.91 11.39 4.23
C THR A 26 -4.88 10.20 4.16
N PRO A 27 -5.72 9.94 5.20
CA PRO A 27 -6.61 8.78 5.21
C PRO A 27 -7.56 8.69 4.00
N ASN A 28 -7.85 9.83 3.35
CA ASN A 28 -8.66 9.90 2.14
C ASN A 28 -7.93 9.48 0.87
N GLU A 29 -6.60 9.50 0.85
CA GLU A 29 -5.77 9.09 -0.30
C GLU A 29 -5.32 7.63 -0.20
N MET A 30 -5.60 6.96 0.92
CA MET A 30 -5.21 5.57 1.11
C MET A 30 -6.14 4.65 0.30
N PRO A 31 -5.59 3.62 -0.38
CA PRO A 31 -6.39 2.62 -1.07
C PRO A 31 -7.40 1.97 -0.12
N LYS A 32 -8.63 1.81 -0.58
CA LYS A 32 -9.73 1.19 0.16
C LYS A 32 -10.01 -0.20 -0.39
N HIS A 33 -10.77 -0.98 0.34
CA HIS A 33 -11.25 -2.26 -0.15
C HIS A 33 -11.97 -2.10 -1.49
N GLY A 34 -11.67 -2.97 -2.44
CA GLY A 34 -12.23 -2.86 -3.79
C GLY A 34 -11.44 -1.95 -4.73
N ASP A 35 -10.55 -1.10 -4.23
CA ASP A 35 -9.75 -0.24 -5.11
C ASP A 35 -8.76 -1.07 -5.92
N PHE A 36 -8.69 -0.78 -7.21
CA PHE A 36 -7.63 -1.29 -8.07
C PHE A 36 -6.39 -0.42 -7.89
N VAL A 37 -5.25 -1.07 -7.67
CA VAL A 37 -3.96 -0.42 -7.42
C VAL A 37 -2.88 -0.95 -8.34
N THR A 38 -1.92 -0.09 -8.68
CA THR A 38 -0.63 -0.49 -9.23
C THR A 38 0.44 -0.49 -8.13
N TYR A 39 1.41 -1.39 -8.25
CA TYR A 39 2.54 -1.48 -7.32
C TYR A 39 3.76 -2.03 -8.05
N SER A 40 4.96 -1.68 -7.58
CA SER A 40 6.20 -2.22 -8.13
C SER A 40 6.73 -3.38 -7.29
N HIS A 41 7.10 -4.48 -7.94
CA HIS A 41 7.73 -5.64 -7.32
C HIS A 41 8.72 -6.28 -8.30
N ASN A 42 9.97 -6.49 -7.85
CA ASN A 42 11.08 -7.00 -8.66
C ASN A 42 11.28 -6.22 -9.98
N ASP A 43 11.29 -4.88 -9.87
CA ASP A 43 11.48 -3.94 -10.99
C ASP A 43 10.41 -4.02 -12.10
N ALA A 44 9.32 -4.76 -11.86
CA ALA A 44 8.15 -4.80 -12.73
C ALA A 44 6.96 -4.11 -12.05
N GLU A 45 6.13 -3.46 -12.86
CA GLU A 45 4.85 -2.91 -12.42
C GLU A 45 3.79 -4.01 -12.48
N HIS A 46 3.07 -4.16 -11.38
CA HIS A 46 2.00 -5.13 -11.20
C HIS A 46 0.71 -4.41 -10.85
N ARG A 47 -0.39 -5.11 -11.08
CA ARG A 47 -1.74 -4.63 -10.77
C ARG A 47 -2.39 -5.57 -9.76
N GLY A 48 -3.30 -5.02 -8.97
CA GLY A 48 -4.02 -5.77 -7.96
C GLY A 48 -5.30 -5.07 -7.55
N ILE A 49 -6.14 -5.80 -6.82
CA ILE A 49 -7.30 -5.25 -6.13
C ILE A 49 -7.10 -5.37 -4.63
N VAL A 50 -7.46 -4.33 -3.88
CA VAL A 50 -7.33 -4.33 -2.43
C VAL A 50 -8.39 -5.23 -1.80
N VAL A 51 -7.94 -6.24 -1.07
CA VAL A 51 -8.79 -7.25 -0.42
C VAL A 51 -8.53 -7.23 1.09
N GLY A 52 -9.47 -6.65 1.85
CA GLY A 52 -9.30 -6.48 3.30
C GLY A 52 -10.33 -5.52 3.88
N THR A 53 -10.53 -5.59 5.19
CA THR A 53 -11.62 -4.88 5.87
C THR A 53 -11.41 -3.36 5.88
N GLU A 54 -12.36 -2.62 5.30
CA GLU A 54 -12.52 -1.16 5.28
C GLU A 54 -12.45 -0.45 6.65
N HIS A 55 -12.32 -1.18 7.76
CA HIS A 55 -12.55 -0.69 9.12
C HIS A 55 -11.29 -0.37 9.91
N GLN A 56 -10.11 -0.42 9.31
CA GLN A 56 -8.89 0.00 9.99
C GLN A 56 -8.29 1.14 9.19
N VAL A 57 -8.43 2.35 9.75
CA VAL A 57 -7.35 3.35 9.70
C VAL A 57 -6.06 2.55 9.72
N TYR A 58 -5.21 2.68 8.70
CA TYR A 58 -3.98 1.89 8.58
C TYR A 58 -3.09 2.20 9.79
N HIS A 59 -3.30 1.51 10.91
CA HIS A 59 -2.58 1.65 12.18
C HIS A 59 -1.20 0.97 12.04
N GLY A 60 -0.48 1.26 10.95
CA GLY A 60 0.73 0.57 10.56
C GLY A 60 0.51 -0.86 10.04
N ARG A 61 -0.73 -1.28 9.78
CA ARG A 61 -1.03 -2.60 9.21
C ARG A 61 -0.73 -2.64 7.71
N PRO A 62 -0.24 -3.77 7.18
CA PRO A 62 -0.01 -3.89 5.75
C PRO A 62 -1.34 -3.89 4.99
N LEU A 63 -1.32 -3.21 3.83
CA LEU A 63 -2.32 -3.34 2.79
C LEU A 63 -2.27 -4.75 2.21
N ARG A 64 -3.44 -5.35 2.02
CA ARG A 64 -3.61 -6.66 1.39
C ARG A 64 -4.18 -6.49 -0.01
N VAL A 65 -3.49 -7.03 -1.00
CA VAL A 65 -3.83 -6.89 -2.42
C VAL A 65 -3.83 -8.24 -3.09
N ALA A 66 -4.94 -8.61 -3.74
CA ALA A 66 -4.99 -9.77 -4.62
C ALA A 66 -4.40 -9.37 -5.99
N PRO A 67 -3.31 -10.02 -6.45
CA PRO A 67 -2.67 -9.65 -7.69
C PRO A 67 -3.54 -10.04 -8.89
N LEU A 68 -3.59 -9.17 -9.89
CA LEU A 68 -4.17 -9.46 -11.20
C LEU A 68 -3.24 -10.40 -11.96
N THR A 69 -3.82 -11.30 -12.75
CA THR A 69 -3.07 -12.15 -13.69
C THR A 69 -2.49 -11.29 -14.82
N HIS A 70 -1.40 -11.74 -15.43
CA HIS A 70 -0.72 -10.97 -16.48
C HIS A 70 -1.61 -10.68 -17.71
N HIS A 71 -2.58 -11.55 -17.98
CA HIS A 71 -3.54 -11.42 -19.08
C HIS A 71 -4.85 -10.73 -18.67
N SER A 72 -4.95 -10.27 -17.42
CA SER A 72 -6.13 -9.55 -16.97
C SER A 72 -6.27 -8.26 -17.78
N PRO A 73 -7.46 -7.96 -18.32
CA PRO A 73 -7.72 -6.67 -18.91
C PRO A 73 -7.61 -5.56 -17.85
N SER A 74 -7.41 -4.32 -18.29
CA SER A 74 -7.43 -3.17 -17.39
C SER A 74 -8.85 -2.95 -16.85
N PRO A 75 -9.01 -2.59 -15.57
CA PRO A 75 -10.30 -2.17 -15.03
C PRO A 75 -10.93 -1.08 -15.91
N PRO A 76 -12.27 -1.05 -16.06
CA PRO A 76 -13.28 -1.81 -15.31
C PRO A 76 -13.71 -3.14 -15.96
N ALA A 77 -13.00 -3.64 -16.96
CA ALA A 77 -13.35 -4.92 -17.63
C ALA A 77 -13.27 -6.13 -16.67
N ASP A 78 -13.68 -7.32 -17.13
CA ASP A 78 -13.64 -8.58 -16.37
C ASP A 78 -12.19 -8.97 -16.00
N VAL A 79 -11.72 -8.36 -14.92
CA VAL A 79 -10.39 -8.55 -14.37
C VAL A 79 -10.26 -9.95 -13.79
N ILE A 80 -9.11 -10.57 -14.02
CA ILE A 80 -8.82 -11.92 -13.54
C ILE A 80 -7.75 -11.79 -12.47
N VAL A 81 -8.06 -12.21 -11.25
CA VAL A 81 -7.13 -12.22 -10.12
C VAL A 81 -6.62 -13.63 -9.83
N HIS A 82 -5.44 -13.71 -9.24
CA HIS A 82 -4.99 -14.96 -8.63
C HIS A 82 -5.81 -15.22 -7.36
N SER A 83 -6.65 -16.25 -7.39
CA SER A 83 -7.55 -16.63 -6.29
C SER A 83 -6.84 -17.25 -5.08
N ASN A 84 -5.56 -17.56 -5.21
CA ASN A 84 -4.76 -18.25 -4.21
C ASN A 84 -3.55 -17.42 -3.74
N GLN A 85 -3.49 -16.13 -4.10
CA GLN A 85 -2.34 -15.27 -3.80
C GLN A 85 -2.78 -13.96 -3.18
N LEU A 86 -1.99 -13.51 -2.21
CA LEU A 86 -2.17 -12.23 -1.56
C LEU A 86 -0.82 -11.55 -1.39
N ILE A 87 -0.80 -10.26 -1.68
CA ILE A 87 0.35 -9.40 -1.49
C ILE A 87 0.11 -8.53 -0.27
N GLU A 88 1.05 -8.56 0.67
CA GLU A 88 1.11 -7.62 1.79
C GLU A 88 2.13 -6.52 1.48
N MET A 89 1.69 -5.26 1.54
CA MET A 89 2.55 -4.10 1.24
C MET A 89 2.23 -2.91 2.13
N HIS A 90 3.14 -1.93 2.21
CA HIS A 90 2.82 -0.67 2.86
C HIS A 90 1.81 0.12 2.01
N PRO A 91 0.81 0.82 2.58
CA PRO A 91 -0.19 1.56 1.81
C PRO A 91 0.41 2.57 0.84
N GLY A 92 1.52 3.22 1.23
CA GLY A 92 2.26 4.15 0.37
C GLY A 92 3.04 3.51 -0.80
N HIS A 93 2.98 2.19 -1.00
CA HIS A 93 3.56 1.51 -2.17
C HIS A 93 2.52 1.21 -3.26
N ALA A 94 1.24 1.36 -2.94
CA ALA A 94 0.14 1.18 -3.87
C ALA A 94 -0.28 2.54 -4.41
N VAL A 95 -0.47 2.63 -5.72
CA VAL A 95 -1.04 3.80 -6.39
C VAL A 95 -2.45 3.44 -6.85
N PRO A 96 -3.51 4.13 -6.36
CA PRO A 96 -4.87 3.91 -6.82
C PRO A 96 -5.00 4.22 -8.31
N THR A 97 -5.73 3.37 -9.03
CA THR A 97 -6.03 3.57 -10.46
C THR A 97 -7.27 4.43 -10.71
N GLY A 98 -8.02 4.77 -9.66
CA GLY A 98 -9.31 5.46 -9.77
C GLY A 98 -10.51 4.56 -10.05
N HIS A 99 -10.30 3.25 -10.22
CA HIS A 99 -11.36 2.25 -10.34
C HIS A 99 -11.53 1.47 -9.05
N SER A 100 -12.77 1.10 -8.73
CA SER A 100 -13.08 0.24 -7.59
C SER A 100 -14.19 -0.76 -7.89
N ASN A 101 -14.10 -1.94 -7.29
CA ASN A 101 -15.14 -2.96 -7.32
C ASN A 101 -15.18 -3.71 -5.98
N VAL A 102 -15.97 -3.19 -5.05
CA VAL A 102 -16.09 -3.71 -3.68
C VAL A 102 -16.72 -5.11 -3.66
N ALA A 103 -17.71 -5.37 -4.52
CA ALA A 103 -18.37 -6.67 -4.62
C ALA A 103 -17.37 -7.76 -5.04
N PHE A 104 -16.61 -7.49 -6.10
CA PHE A 104 -15.58 -8.41 -6.58
C PHE A 104 -14.50 -8.67 -5.51
N ALA A 105 -14.02 -7.63 -4.84
CA ALA A 105 -13.05 -7.79 -3.76
C ALA A 105 -13.61 -8.58 -2.56
N SER A 106 -14.90 -8.43 -2.25
CA SER A 106 -15.59 -9.20 -1.21
C SER A 106 -15.70 -10.68 -1.57
N ASP A 107 -15.97 -10.99 -2.83
CA ASP A 107 -16.03 -12.37 -3.32
C ASP A 107 -14.65 -13.05 -3.28
N ILE A 108 -13.59 -12.30 -3.65
CA ILE A 108 -12.21 -12.76 -3.49
C ILE A 108 -11.88 -12.98 -2.01
N ALA A 109 -12.26 -12.05 -1.13
CA ALA A 109 -12.05 -12.20 0.31
C ALA A 109 -12.74 -13.47 0.86
N ARG A 110 -13.97 -13.75 0.40
CA ARG A 110 -14.72 -14.95 0.78
C ARG A 110 -14.04 -16.22 0.26
N SER A 111 -13.53 -16.20 -0.97
CA SER A 111 -12.76 -17.30 -1.54
C SER A 111 -11.51 -17.61 -0.70
N HIS A 112 -10.76 -16.58 -0.29
CA HIS A 112 -9.58 -16.72 0.56
C HIS A 112 -9.88 -17.27 1.97
N TYR A 113 -11.12 -17.14 2.45
CA TYR A 113 -11.54 -17.75 3.69
C TYR A 113 -11.73 -19.26 3.55
N GLY A 114 -12.28 -19.72 2.42
CA GLY A 114 -12.44 -21.14 2.11
C GLY A 114 -11.14 -21.82 1.66
N GLN A 115 -10.24 -21.07 1.04
CA GLN A 115 -8.94 -21.54 0.58
C GLN A 115 -7.83 -20.57 1.01
N GLN A 116 -6.97 -21.02 1.92
CA GLN A 116 -5.95 -20.15 2.47
C GLN A 116 -4.95 -19.71 1.37
N PRO A 117 -4.77 -18.39 1.16
CA PRO A 117 -3.92 -17.85 0.11
C PRO A 117 -2.43 -17.91 0.49
N THR A 118 -1.57 -18.02 -0.51
CA THR A 118 -0.13 -17.82 -0.35
C THR A 118 0.17 -16.33 -0.23
N ILE A 119 0.93 -15.93 0.79
CA ILE A 119 1.22 -14.53 1.08
C ILE A 119 2.63 -14.15 0.64
N TRP A 120 2.74 -13.13 -0.21
CA TRP A 120 3.99 -12.50 -0.60
C TRP A 120 4.09 -11.10 -0.01
N ARG A 121 5.32 -10.65 0.28
CA ARG A 121 5.55 -9.35 0.90
C ARG A 121 6.33 -8.43 -0.03
N VAL A 122 5.75 -7.27 -0.33
CA VAL A 122 6.43 -6.22 -1.09
C VAL A 122 7.09 -5.26 -0.11
N HIS A 123 8.41 -5.36 -0.04
CA HIS A 123 9.25 -4.42 0.69
C HIS A 123 9.87 -3.45 -0.29
N ARG A 124 9.87 -2.15 0.02
CA ARG A 124 10.72 -1.20 -0.71
C ARG A 124 12.17 -1.60 -0.45
N ARG A 125 12.96 -1.83 -1.50
CA ARG A 125 14.39 -1.54 -1.40
C ARG A 125 14.48 -0.01 -1.30
N ARG A 126 14.99 0.54 -0.19
CA ARG A 126 15.28 1.97 -0.12
C ARG A 126 16.31 2.28 -1.20
N VAL A 127 15.87 2.75 -2.35
CA VAL A 127 16.73 3.51 -3.24
C VAL A 127 16.89 4.86 -2.54
N TYR A 128 18.03 5.04 -1.88
CA TYR A 128 18.42 6.36 -1.41
C TYR A 128 18.53 7.23 -2.67
N SER A 129 17.56 8.12 -2.90
CA SER A 129 17.76 9.21 -3.83
C SER A 129 18.83 10.10 -3.21
N LEU A 130 20.08 9.93 -3.67
CA LEU A 130 21.17 10.84 -3.37
C LEU A 130 20.81 12.13 -4.10
N ILE A 131 20.21 13.07 -3.38
CA ILE A 131 20.08 14.44 -3.86
C ILE A 131 21.52 14.97 -3.86
N VAL A 132 22.11 15.04 -5.05
CA VAL A 132 23.37 15.75 -5.33
C VAL A 132 23.07 17.23 -5.45
#